data_AF-A0A1I2QJ04-F1
#
_entry.id   AF-A0A1I2QJ04-F1
#
_cell.length_a   1.000
_cell.length_b   1.000
_cell.length_c   1.000
_cell.angle_alpha   90.00
_cell.angle_beta   90.00
_cell.angle_gamma   90.00
#
_symmetry.space_group_name_H-M   'P 1'
#
loop_
_entity.id
_entity.type
_entity.pdbx_description
1 polymer ?
#
loop_
_entity_poly.entity_id
_entity_poly.type
_entity_poly.pdbx_seq_one_letter_code
_entity_poly.pdbx_strand_id
1 'polypeptide(L)'
;MLAEISVKEVEQCCANELKKAGYKTAGSVAFMRIDEMTHGWVGFNVSKHSEFVRVNPNIGIHCTPVMRCLDEIRGRKYQIGRLATYSVPLGTILPEERQIVITEPSEMNAEIRRMISYIEGDGEVYMRRLADLTVLEQALFRSVGQLGGYPEKYALTLLVSGKIREFHEFSAKQLALYQSNGDTEEAAEWTNFERQAEPCVRNALQSK
;
A
#
# COMPACT_ATOMS: atom_id res chain seq x y z
N MET A 1 -35.43 -19.29 -0.53
CA MET A 1 -34.06 -19.12 -1.04
C MET A 1 -33.54 -17.85 -0.40
N LEU A 2 -32.56 -17.93 0.51
CA LEU A 2 -31.88 -16.74 1.01
C LEU A 2 -31.11 -16.13 -0.17
N ALA A 3 -31.20 -14.82 -0.36
CA ALA A 3 -30.48 -14.15 -1.43
C ALA A 3 -28.97 -14.31 -1.21
N GLU A 4 -28.26 -14.77 -2.23
CA GLU A 4 -26.83 -15.04 -2.15
C GLU A 4 -26.05 -13.72 -2.22
N ILE A 5 -25.14 -13.47 -1.27
CA ILE A 5 -24.29 -12.28 -1.27
C ILE A 5 -23.20 -12.44 -2.34
N SER A 6 -23.10 -11.50 -3.28
CA SER A 6 -22.01 -11.49 -4.25
C SER A 6 -20.83 -10.63 -3.79
N VAL A 7 -19.61 -11.07 -4.13
CA VAL A 7 -18.37 -10.29 -3.90
C VAL A 7 -18.47 -8.92 -4.55
N LYS A 8 -19.02 -8.86 -5.76
CA LYS A 8 -19.15 -7.62 -6.53
C LYS A 8 -20.06 -6.59 -5.84
N GLU A 9 -21.16 -7.03 -5.23
CA GLU A 9 -22.04 -6.14 -4.47
C GLU A 9 -21.34 -5.60 -3.22
N VAL A 10 -20.58 -6.44 -2.52
CA VAL A 10 -19.78 -6.03 -1.35
C VAL A 10 -18.70 -5.01 -1.75
N GLU A 11 -17.94 -5.27 -2.82
CA GLU A 11 -16.94 -4.33 -3.34
C GLU A 11 -17.58 -3.00 -3.77
N GLN A 12 -18.72 -3.06 -4.46
CA GLN A 12 -19.43 -1.87 -4.89
C GLN A 12 -19.96 -1.06 -3.70
N CYS A 13 -20.44 -1.72 -2.65
CA CYS A 13 -20.88 -1.07 -1.43
C CYS A 13 -19.71 -0.41 -0.71
N CYS A 14 -18.57 -1.10 -0.54
CA CYS A 14 -17.35 -0.53 0.01
C CYS A 14 -16.89 0.72 -0.76
N ALA A 15 -16.86 0.64 -2.10
CA ALA A 15 -16.49 1.75 -2.95
C ALA A 15 -17.47 2.94 -2.83
N ASN A 16 -18.77 2.67 -2.71
CA ASN A 16 -19.77 3.73 -2.56
C ASN A 16 -19.68 4.43 -1.21
N GLU A 17 -19.50 3.71 -0.11
CA GLU A 17 -19.36 4.32 1.22
C GLU A 17 -18.06 5.11 1.33
N LEU A 18 -16.93 4.61 0.80
CA LEU A 18 -15.68 5.38 0.76
C LEU A 18 -15.76 6.65 -0.10
N LYS A 19 -16.50 6.63 -1.21
CA LYS A 19 -16.74 7.86 -2.00
C LYS A 19 -17.46 8.92 -1.17
N LYS A 20 -18.40 8.53 -0.31
CA LYS A 20 -19.08 9.46 0.61
C LYS A 20 -18.11 10.02 1.65
N ALA A 21 -17.15 9.21 2.08
CA ALA A 21 -16.03 9.62 2.94
C ALA A 21 -14.95 10.45 2.20
N GLY A 22 -15.16 10.82 0.93
CA GLY A 22 -14.24 11.70 0.19
C GLY A 22 -13.09 10.99 -0.54
N TYR A 23 -13.06 9.65 -0.54
CA TYR A 23 -12.07 8.90 -1.30
C TYR A 23 -12.41 8.84 -2.78
N LYS A 24 -11.37 8.80 -3.62
CA LYS A 24 -11.46 8.36 -5.00
C LYS A 24 -11.31 6.84 -5.04
N THR A 25 -12.00 6.17 -5.95
CA THR A 25 -11.95 4.71 -6.09
C THR A 25 -11.48 4.32 -7.48
N ALA A 26 -10.66 3.26 -7.58
CA ALA A 26 -10.25 2.65 -8.84
C ALA A 26 -10.19 1.13 -8.67
N GLY A 27 -11.18 0.40 -9.17
CA GLY A 27 -11.29 -1.05 -8.90
C GLY A 27 -11.54 -1.33 -7.42
N SER A 28 -10.79 -2.28 -6.84
CA SER A 28 -10.89 -2.67 -5.42
C SER A 28 -10.07 -1.79 -4.46
N VAL A 29 -9.51 -0.68 -4.95
CA VAL A 29 -8.74 0.26 -4.14
C VAL A 29 -9.40 1.62 -4.10
N ALA A 30 -9.14 2.33 -3.01
CA ALA A 30 -9.52 3.71 -2.82
C ALA A 30 -8.37 4.53 -2.25
N PHE A 31 -8.36 5.81 -2.55
CA PHE A 31 -7.31 6.71 -2.10
C PHE A 31 -7.81 8.13 -1.92
N MET A 32 -7.19 8.84 -0.99
CA MET A 32 -7.45 10.25 -0.69
C MET A 32 -6.13 11.00 -0.58
N ARG A 33 -6.12 12.28 -0.92
CA ARG A 33 -4.90 13.09 -0.79
C ARG A 33 -4.63 13.39 0.68
N ILE A 34 -3.39 13.19 1.13
CA ILE A 34 -2.93 13.61 2.47
C ILE A 34 -2.11 14.89 2.34
N ASP A 35 -1.13 14.93 1.44
CA ASP A 35 -0.27 16.08 1.18
C ASP A 35 0.14 16.15 -0.30
N GLU A 36 1.22 16.84 -0.65
CA GLU A 36 1.74 16.95 -2.03
C GLU A 36 2.36 15.65 -2.56
N MET A 37 2.95 14.82 -1.69
CA MET A 37 3.65 13.59 -2.07
C MET A 37 2.80 12.35 -1.81
N THR A 38 1.91 12.40 -0.83
CA THR A 38 1.30 11.21 -0.23
C THR A 38 -0.21 11.18 -0.38
N HIS A 39 -0.72 10.00 -0.69
CA HIS A 39 -2.14 9.67 -0.64
C HIS A 39 -2.38 8.59 0.41
N GLY A 40 -3.43 8.75 1.22
CA GLY A 40 -3.98 7.65 1.99
C GLY A 40 -4.52 6.60 1.04
N TRP A 41 -4.31 5.33 1.37
CA TRP A 41 -4.63 4.20 0.51
C TRP A 41 -5.41 3.14 1.29
N VAL A 42 -6.47 2.64 0.67
CA VAL A 42 -7.33 1.57 1.18
C VAL A 42 -7.48 0.52 0.08
N GLY A 43 -7.26 -0.74 0.41
CA GLY A 43 -7.53 -1.85 -0.50
C GLY A 43 -8.35 -2.93 0.19
N PHE A 44 -9.31 -3.50 -0.52
CA PHE A 44 -10.16 -4.55 0.03
C PHE A 44 -9.77 -5.93 -0.47
N ASN A 45 -9.50 -6.83 0.46
CA ASN A 45 -9.44 -8.25 0.19
C ASN A 45 -10.80 -8.86 0.54
N VAL A 46 -11.63 -9.06 -0.48
CA VAL A 46 -12.96 -9.67 -0.34
C VAL A 46 -12.87 -11.14 -0.73
N SER A 47 -13.42 -12.03 0.11
CA SER A 47 -13.40 -13.47 -0.12
C SER A 47 -14.77 -14.07 0.14
N LYS A 48 -15.25 -14.89 -0.81
CA LYS A 48 -16.52 -15.61 -0.68
C LYS A 48 -16.31 -16.99 -0.09
N HIS A 49 -17.10 -17.30 0.92
CA HIS A 49 -17.22 -18.63 1.52
C HIS A 49 -18.64 -19.16 1.30
N SER A 50 -18.87 -20.43 1.61
CA SER A 50 -20.17 -21.09 1.42
C SER A 50 -21.31 -20.41 2.19
N GLU A 51 -21.01 -19.81 3.34
CA GLU A 51 -22.01 -19.27 4.28
C GLU A 51 -21.88 -17.76 4.51
N PHE A 52 -20.78 -17.14 4.08
CA PHE A 52 -20.51 -15.73 4.35
C PHE A 52 -19.56 -15.12 3.32
N VAL A 53 -19.57 -13.79 3.24
CA VAL A 53 -18.53 -13.00 2.58
C VAL A 53 -17.67 -12.33 3.64
N ARG A 54 -16.35 -12.46 3.49
CA ARG A 54 -15.37 -11.83 4.37
C ARG A 54 -14.72 -10.64 3.67
N VAL A 55 -14.57 -9.55 4.41
CA VAL A 55 -13.90 -8.32 3.96
C VAL A 55 -12.76 -7.98 4.90
N ASN A 56 -11.55 -7.96 4.35
CA ASN A 56 -10.33 -7.56 5.05
C ASN A 56 -9.79 -6.27 4.42
N PRO A 57 -10.02 -5.09 5.04
CA PRO A 57 -9.43 -3.86 4.57
C PRO A 57 -7.93 -3.80 4.92
N ASN A 58 -7.12 -3.39 3.95
CA ASN A 58 -5.74 -2.96 4.16
C ASN A 58 -5.68 -1.44 4.10
N ILE A 59 -4.95 -0.84 5.03
CA ILE A 59 -4.79 0.60 5.17
C ILE A 59 -3.32 0.95 5.05
N GLY A 60 -3.01 2.04 4.36
CA GLY A 60 -1.63 2.47 4.17
C GLY A 60 -1.52 3.75 3.39
N ILE A 61 -0.37 3.94 2.75
CA ILE A 61 -0.12 5.13 1.93
C ILE A 61 0.45 4.78 0.56
N HIS A 62 0.24 5.70 -0.36
CA HIS A 62 0.89 5.78 -1.65
C HIS A 62 1.75 7.04 -1.69
N CYS A 63 3.06 6.87 -1.50
CA CYS A 63 4.08 7.89 -1.69
C CYS A 63 4.38 7.99 -3.19
N THR A 64 3.87 9.04 -3.81
CA THR A 64 3.92 9.30 -5.26
C THR A 64 5.33 9.22 -5.84
N PRO A 65 6.36 9.93 -5.30
CA PRO A 65 7.69 9.88 -5.90
C PRO A 65 8.32 8.48 -5.84
N VAL A 66 8.11 7.74 -4.74
CA VAL A 66 8.58 6.36 -4.60
C VAL A 66 7.89 5.45 -5.62
N MET A 67 6.56 5.49 -5.70
CA MET A 67 5.82 4.57 -6.58
C MET A 67 5.97 4.90 -8.06
N ARG A 68 6.05 6.19 -8.41
CA ARG A 68 6.32 6.64 -9.78
C ARG A 68 7.66 6.09 -10.24
N CYS A 69 8.70 6.20 -9.40
CA CYS A 69 10.00 5.66 -9.76
C CYS A 69 10.05 4.15 -9.84
N LEU A 70 9.39 3.45 -8.91
CA LEU A 70 9.32 2.01 -8.96
C LEU A 70 8.63 1.53 -10.25
N ASP A 71 7.55 2.19 -10.68
CA ASP A 71 6.89 1.87 -11.93
C ASP A 71 7.76 2.20 -13.15
N GLU A 72 8.44 3.35 -13.18
CA GLU A 72 9.34 3.74 -14.26
C GLU A 72 10.49 2.74 -14.45
N ILE A 73 11.20 2.40 -13.37
CA ILE A 73 12.32 1.44 -13.40
C ILE A 73 11.85 0.05 -13.88
N ARG A 74 10.61 -0.33 -13.55
CA ARG A 74 9.99 -1.59 -13.98
C ARG A 74 9.33 -1.50 -15.37
N GLY A 75 9.48 -0.39 -16.09
CA GLY A 75 8.90 -0.19 -17.41
C GLY A 75 7.36 -0.14 -17.40
N ARG A 76 6.74 0.21 -16.28
CA ARG A 76 5.29 0.26 -16.10
C ARG A 76 4.77 1.70 -16.17
N LYS A 77 3.58 1.87 -16.74
CA LYS A 77 2.87 3.15 -16.67
C LYS A 77 2.41 3.42 -15.24
N TYR A 78 2.93 4.49 -14.65
CA TYR A 78 2.52 4.95 -13.32
C TYR A 78 1.03 5.30 -13.28
N GLN A 79 0.36 4.88 -12.20
CA GLN A 79 -1.02 5.23 -11.89
C GLN A 79 -1.14 5.53 -10.38
N ILE A 80 -1.63 6.73 -10.09
CA ILE A 80 -1.81 7.20 -8.72
C ILE A 80 -2.74 6.27 -7.94
N GLY A 81 -2.33 5.90 -6.72
CA GLY A 81 -3.14 5.08 -5.83
C GLY A 81 -3.37 3.63 -6.27
N ARG A 82 -2.80 3.17 -7.39
CA ARG A 82 -2.96 1.79 -7.87
C ARG A 82 -2.42 0.76 -6.88
N LEU A 83 -1.25 1.04 -6.30
CA LEU A 83 -0.56 0.16 -5.35
C LEU A 83 -0.12 0.97 -4.13
N ALA A 84 -0.20 0.41 -2.93
CA ALA A 84 0.39 1.03 -1.75
C ALA A 84 1.93 1.03 -1.83
N THR A 85 2.54 2.10 -1.36
CA THR A 85 3.96 2.08 -0.95
C THR A 85 4.11 1.14 0.24
N TYR A 86 3.28 1.35 1.26
CA TYR A 86 3.21 0.50 2.44
C TYR A 86 1.76 0.40 2.89
N SER A 87 1.33 -0.78 3.31
CA SER A 87 0.01 -1.00 3.91
C SER A 87 0.05 -2.19 4.87
N VAL A 88 -0.91 -2.18 5.80
CA VAL A 88 -1.15 -3.27 6.76
C VAL A 88 -2.65 -3.57 6.81
N PRO A 89 -3.06 -4.78 7.22
CA PRO A 89 -4.45 -5.04 7.54
C PRO A 89 -4.94 -4.07 8.62
N LEU A 90 -6.17 -3.56 8.50
CA LEU A 90 -6.78 -2.66 9.50
C LEU A 90 -6.74 -3.28 10.89
N GLY A 91 -6.90 -4.61 10.99
CA GLY A 91 -6.75 -5.37 12.23
C GLY A 91 -5.41 -5.23 12.95
N THR A 92 -4.37 -4.72 12.27
CA THR A 92 -3.08 -4.41 12.89
C THR A 92 -3.16 -3.15 13.75
N ILE A 93 -4.03 -2.21 13.36
CA ILE A 93 -4.28 -0.93 14.04
C ILE A 93 -5.42 -1.10 15.05
N LEU A 94 -6.42 -1.92 14.70
CA LEU A 94 -7.59 -2.23 15.51
C LEU A 94 -7.69 -3.75 15.74
N PRO A 95 -6.96 -4.32 16.72
CA PRO A 95 -6.89 -5.77 16.92
C PRO A 95 -8.22 -6.46 17.24
N GLU A 96 -9.19 -5.70 17.74
CA GLU A 96 -10.55 -6.17 18.03
C GLU A 96 -11.41 -6.27 16.76
N GLU A 97 -11.07 -5.52 15.71
CA GLU A 97 -11.83 -5.39 14.46
C GLU A 97 -11.00 -5.89 13.27
N ARG A 98 -10.60 -7.17 13.34
CA ARG A 98 -9.63 -7.74 12.37
C ARG A 98 -10.18 -7.90 10.96
N GLN A 99 -11.47 -8.22 10.87
CA GLN A 99 -12.16 -8.57 9.64
C GLN A 99 -13.65 -8.39 9.82
N ILE A 100 -14.35 -8.16 8.71
CA ILE A 100 -15.80 -8.12 8.69
C ILE A 100 -16.32 -9.37 8.00
N VAL A 101 -17.36 -9.94 8.60
CA VAL A 101 -18.04 -11.14 8.11
C VAL A 101 -19.49 -10.76 7.86
N ILE A 102 -19.94 -10.93 6.63
CA ILE A 102 -21.31 -10.65 6.20
C ILE A 102 -21.97 -11.99 5.93
N THR A 103 -22.89 -12.37 6.82
CA THR A 103 -23.67 -13.60 6.75
C THR A 103 -24.99 -13.39 6.02
N GLU A 104 -25.61 -12.22 6.18
CA GLU A 104 -26.88 -11.89 5.53
C GLU A 104 -26.81 -10.63 4.67
N PRO A 105 -27.48 -10.59 3.50
CA PRO A 105 -27.53 -9.38 2.65
C PRO A 105 -28.09 -8.15 3.37
N SER A 106 -29.00 -8.34 4.33
CA SER A 106 -29.60 -7.30 5.17
C SER A 106 -28.57 -6.54 6.02
N GLU A 107 -27.50 -7.22 6.43
CA GLU A 107 -26.46 -6.68 7.33
C GLU A 107 -25.36 -5.94 6.56
N MET A 108 -25.20 -6.23 5.26
CA MET A 108 -24.09 -5.76 4.43
C MET A 108 -23.82 -4.26 4.56
N ASN A 109 -24.86 -3.42 4.45
CA ASN A 109 -24.68 -1.97 4.51
C ASN A 109 -24.26 -1.48 5.90
N ALA A 110 -24.78 -2.09 6.97
CA ALA A 110 -24.46 -1.71 8.33
C ALA A 110 -23.01 -2.08 8.67
N GLU A 111 -22.61 -3.31 8.34
CA GLU A 111 -21.26 -3.80 8.58
C GLU A 111 -20.21 -3.03 7.76
N ILE A 112 -20.48 -2.76 6.48
CA ILE A 112 -19.56 -1.96 5.66
C ILE A 112 -19.45 -0.53 6.20
N ARG A 113 -20.54 0.12 6.59
CA ARG A 113 -20.46 1.47 7.18
C ARG A 113 -19.69 1.49 8.49
N ARG A 114 -19.89 0.49 9.34
CA ARG A 114 -19.11 0.33 10.58
C ARG A 114 -17.62 0.21 10.25
N MET A 115 -17.24 -0.60 9.26
CA MET A 115 -15.86 -0.66 8.74
C MET A 115 -15.32 0.71 8.36
N ILE A 116 -16.08 1.44 7.53
CA ILE A 116 -15.63 2.71 6.97
C ILE A 116 -15.46 3.74 8.08
N SER A 117 -16.30 3.71 9.13
CA SER A 117 -16.11 4.60 10.28
C SER A 117 -14.78 4.37 11.02
N TYR A 118 -14.28 3.14 11.08
CA TYR A 118 -12.94 2.86 11.61
C TYR A 118 -11.83 3.34 10.69
N ILE A 119 -12.06 3.32 9.37
CA ILE A 119 -11.13 3.84 8.39
C ILE A 119 -11.05 5.37 8.49
N GLU A 120 -12.20 6.06 8.57
CA GLU A 120 -12.27 7.53 8.72
C GLU A 120 -11.69 8.00 10.06
N GLY A 121 -11.83 7.21 11.13
CA GLY A 121 -11.22 7.47 12.42
C GLY A 121 -9.75 7.04 12.48
N ASP A 122 -9.50 5.85 13.03
CA ASP A 122 -8.15 5.34 13.31
C ASP A 122 -7.31 5.10 12.06
N GLY A 123 -7.95 4.66 10.97
CA GLY A 123 -7.28 4.42 9.70
C GLY A 123 -6.63 5.68 9.14
N GLU A 124 -7.37 6.78 9.05
CA GLU A 124 -6.85 8.06 8.56
C GLU A 124 -5.75 8.62 9.46
N VAL A 125 -5.90 8.53 10.79
CA VAL A 125 -4.85 8.94 11.74
C VAL A 125 -3.56 8.17 11.46
N TYR A 126 -3.66 6.87 11.24
CA TYR A 126 -2.53 6.04 10.88
C TYR A 126 -1.91 6.40 9.52
N MET A 127 -2.73 6.62 8.48
CA MET A 127 -2.24 7.01 7.15
C MET A 127 -1.52 8.36 7.19
N ARG A 128 -2.05 9.35 7.94
CA ARG A 128 -1.40 10.66 8.12
C ARG A 128 -0.07 10.54 8.83
N ARG A 129 0.04 9.67 9.84
CA ARG A 129 1.31 9.39 10.51
C ARG A 129 2.33 8.76 9.56
N LEU A 130 1.89 7.85 8.67
CA LEU A 130 2.76 7.24 7.66
C LEU A 130 3.23 8.21 6.57
N ALA A 131 2.57 9.36 6.39
CA ALA A 131 3.01 10.37 5.42
C ALA A 131 4.34 11.04 5.84
N ASP A 132 4.72 10.95 7.12
CA ASP A 132 6.08 11.27 7.56
C ASP A 132 7.07 10.23 7.02
N LEU A 133 8.04 10.70 6.22
CA LEU A 133 9.01 9.84 5.56
C LEU A 133 9.89 9.04 6.54
N THR A 134 10.17 9.58 7.73
CA THR A 134 10.91 8.85 8.77
C THR A 134 10.10 7.69 9.31
N VAL A 135 8.78 7.89 9.49
CA VAL A 135 7.88 6.82 9.93
C VAL A 135 7.73 5.76 8.83
N LEU A 136 7.54 6.18 7.57
CA LEU A 136 7.47 5.28 6.42
C LEU A 136 8.73 4.44 6.26
N GLU A 137 9.91 5.07 6.37
CA GLU A 137 11.20 4.41 6.31
C GLU A 137 11.31 3.28 7.34
N GLN A 138 10.98 3.57 8.60
CA GLN A 138 11.01 2.56 9.66
C GLN A 138 10.02 1.41 9.40
N ALA A 139 8.84 1.71 8.86
CA ALA A 139 7.84 0.71 8.52
C ALA A 139 8.31 -0.21 7.38
N LEU A 140 8.88 0.37 6.31
CA LEU A 140 9.43 -0.36 5.18
C LEU A 140 10.65 -1.19 5.57
N PHE A 141 11.58 -0.63 6.36
CA PHE A 141 12.77 -1.35 6.82
C PHE A 141 12.41 -2.64 7.56
N ARG A 142 11.41 -2.58 8.45
CA ARG A 142 10.91 -3.77 9.18
C ARG A 142 10.31 -4.84 8.27
N SER A 143 9.86 -4.46 7.07
CA SER A 143 9.31 -5.39 6.09
C SER A 143 10.35 -5.98 5.14
N VAL A 144 11.57 -5.42 5.09
CA VAL A 144 12.66 -5.96 4.26
C VAL A 144 12.98 -7.40 4.70
N GLY A 145 13.06 -8.31 3.73
CA GLY A 145 13.27 -9.74 3.98
C GLY A 145 11.99 -10.53 4.30
N GLN A 146 10.84 -9.87 4.42
CA GLN A 146 9.54 -10.53 4.53
C GLN A 146 8.89 -10.67 3.15
N LEU A 147 7.95 -11.62 3.02
CA LEU A 147 7.15 -11.76 1.82
C LEU A 147 6.37 -10.46 1.55
N GLY A 148 6.59 -9.85 0.38
CA GLY A 148 5.99 -8.56 0.01
C GLY A 148 6.71 -7.33 0.57
N GLY A 149 7.92 -7.47 1.13
CA GLY A 149 8.71 -6.38 1.68
C GLY A 149 9.29 -5.39 0.68
N TYR A 150 9.51 -5.80 -0.57
CA TYR A 150 10.04 -4.98 -1.69
C TYR A 150 11.15 -3.99 -1.28
N PRO A 151 12.41 -4.45 -1.10
CA PRO A 151 13.52 -3.62 -0.65
C PRO A 151 13.74 -2.35 -1.50
N GLU A 152 13.33 -2.35 -2.77
CA GLU A 152 13.35 -1.18 -3.65
C GLU A 152 12.54 -0.01 -3.09
N LYS A 153 11.40 -0.28 -2.44
CA LYS A 153 10.56 0.78 -1.86
C LYS A 153 11.26 1.46 -0.70
N TYR A 154 11.95 0.69 0.14
CA TYR A 154 12.76 1.23 1.23
C TYR A 154 13.92 2.08 0.67
N ALA A 155 14.67 1.54 -0.29
CA ALA A 155 15.77 2.23 -0.94
C ALA A 155 15.35 3.55 -1.61
N LEU A 156 14.24 3.56 -2.36
CA LEU A 156 13.67 4.78 -2.95
C LEU A 156 13.19 5.77 -1.88
N THR A 157 12.68 5.30 -0.74
CA THR A 157 12.26 6.18 0.36
C THR A 157 13.45 6.89 0.99
N LEU A 158 14.61 6.23 1.12
CA LEU A 158 15.86 6.88 1.56
C LEU A 158 16.25 8.03 0.63
N LEU A 159 16.22 7.79 -0.69
CA LEU A 159 16.53 8.82 -1.69
C LEU A 159 15.54 9.98 -1.66
N VAL A 160 14.23 9.71 -1.58
CA VAL A 160 13.18 10.74 -1.46
C VAL A 160 13.37 11.57 -0.18
N SER A 161 13.88 10.96 0.88
CA SER A 161 14.20 11.63 2.15
C SER A 161 15.56 12.36 2.15
N GLY A 162 16.28 12.37 1.02
CA GLY A 162 17.60 12.98 0.90
C GLY A 162 18.75 12.20 1.56
N LYS A 163 18.51 10.96 2.02
CA LYS A 163 19.48 10.09 2.69
C LYS A 163 20.29 9.27 1.69
N ILE A 164 21.05 9.97 0.84
CA ILE A 164 21.79 9.38 -0.30
C ILE A 164 22.87 8.39 0.19
N ARG A 165 23.59 8.74 1.27
CA ARG A 165 24.61 7.85 1.83
C ARG A 165 24.00 6.54 2.33
N GLU A 166 22.92 6.64 3.09
CA GLU A 166 22.21 5.48 3.64
C GLU A 166 21.62 4.61 2.52
N PHE A 167 21.18 5.21 1.41
CA PHE A 167 20.78 4.47 0.21
C PHE A 167 21.92 3.60 -0.32
N HIS A 168 23.11 4.16 -0.56
CA HIS A 168 24.24 3.38 -1.08
C HIS A 168 24.70 2.29 -0.10
N GLU A 169 24.74 2.60 1.20
CA GLU A 169 25.08 1.61 2.22
C GLU A 169 24.08 0.44 2.25
N PHE A 170 22.78 0.73 2.13
CA PHE A 170 21.74 -0.29 2.04
C PHE A 170 21.85 -1.09 0.74
N SER A 171 21.99 -0.41 -0.40
CA SER A 171 22.08 -1.04 -1.72
C SER A 171 23.26 -1.99 -1.83
N ALA A 172 24.43 -1.62 -1.31
CA ALA A 172 25.61 -2.48 -1.27
C ALA A 172 25.37 -3.73 -0.41
N LYS A 173 24.75 -3.58 0.77
CA LYS A 173 24.40 -4.71 1.65
C LYS A 173 23.38 -5.64 1.00
N GLN A 174 22.36 -5.09 0.35
CA GLN A 174 21.32 -5.87 -0.31
C GLN A 174 21.88 -6.66 -1.50
N LEU A 175 22.76 -6.05 -2.31
CA LEU A 175 23.44 -6.74 -3.40
C LEU A 175 24.32 -7.88 -2.89
N ALA A 176 25.11 -7.63 -1.83
CA ALA A 176 25.94 -8.66 -1.21
C ALA A 176 25.10 -9.82 -0.67
N LEU A 177 23.92 -9.55 -0.11
CA LEU A 177 22.98 -10.57 0.34
C LEU A 177 22.53 -11.48 -0.81
N TYR A 178 22.03 -10.90 -1.91
CA TYR A 178 21.61 -11.68 -3.10
C TYR A 178 22.76 -12.54 -3.65
N GLN A 179 23.95 -11.95 -3.78
CA GLN A 179 25.14 -12.69 -4.22
C GLN A 179 25.50 -13.85 -3.29
N SER A 180 25.42 -13.63 -1.97
CA SER A 180 25.75 -14.66 -0.98
C SER A 180 24.76 -15.83 -0.95
N ASN A 181 23.50 -15.57 -1.30
CA ASN A 181 22.46 -16.59 -1.43
C ASN A 181 22.53 -17.36 -2.76
N GLY A 182 23.29 -16.85 -3.74
CA GLY A 182 23.30 -17.39 -5.11
C GLY A 182 22.12 -16.91 -5.97
N ASP A 183 21.43 -15.85 -5.56
CA ASP A 183 20.26 -15.26 -6.23
C ASP A 183 20.73 -14.36 -7.39
N THR A 184 21.23 -14.98 -8.48
CA THR A 184 21.92 -14.23 -9.55
C THR A 184 20.99 -13.32 -10.36
N GLU A 185 19.71 -13.68 -10.49
CA GLU A 185 18.71 -12.87 -11.20
C GLU A 185 18.39 -11.61 -10.38
N GLU A 186 18.09 -11.78 -9.09
CA GLU A 186 17.80 -10.72 -8.15
C GLU A 186 18.98 -9.76 -8.00
N ALA A 187 20.22 -10.27 -7.98
CA ALA A 187 21.42 -9.43 -7.96
C ALA A 187 21.55 -8.57 -9.23
N ALA A 188 21.19 -9.12 -10.40
CA ALA A 188 21.22 -8.39 -11.67
C ALA A 188 20.10 -7.34 -11.74
N GLU A 189 18.88 -7.69 -11.31
CA GLU A 189 17.76 -6.76 -11.20
C GLU A 189 18.08 -5.62 -10.23
N TRP A 190 18.68 -5.92 -9.07
CA TRP A 190 19.07 -4.94 -8.08
C TRP A 190 20.13 -3.97 -8.61
N THR A 191 21.14 -4.48 -9.32
CA THR A 191 22.17 -3.65 -9.97
C THR A 191 21.54 -2.70 -10.99
N ASN A 192 20.55 -3.18 -11.75
CA ASN A 192 19.83 -2.35 -12.70
C ASN A 192 18.95 -1.29 -12.03
N PHE A 193 18.31 -1.65 -10.91
CA PHE A 193 17.53 -0.74 -10.07
C PHE A 193 18.41 0.38 -9.50
N GLU A 194 19.53 0.04 -8.87
CA GLU A 194 20.43 0.99 -8.21
C GLU A 194 20.90 2.08 -9.18
N ARG A 195 21.33 1.69 -10.39
CA ARG A 195 21.78 2.60 -11.45
C ARG A 195 20.71 3.63 -11.88
N GLN A 196 19.44 3.28 -11.76
CA GLN A 196 18.32 4.12 -12.21
C GLN A 196 17.64 4.89 -11.08
N ALA A 197 17.82 4.46 -9.82
CA ALA A 197 17.07 4.97 -8.67
C ALA A 197 17.26 6.48 -8.44
N GLU A 198 18.51 6.94 -8.38
CA GLU A 198 18.82 8.36 -8.13
C GLU A 198 18.34 9.30 -9.24
N PRO A 199 18.66 9.07 -10.53
CA PRO A 199 18.13 9.90 -11.62
C PRO A 199 16.61 9.93 -11.63
N CYS A 200 15.98 8.78 -11.37
CA CYS A 200 14.52 8.71 -11.32
C CYS A 200 13.95 9.59 -10.20
N VAL A 201 14.43 9.44 -8.97
CA VAL A 201 13.89 10.19 -7.83
C VAL A 201 14.05 11.69 -8.04
N ARG A 202 15.19 12.12 -8.60
CA ARG A 202 15.42 13.51 -8.98
C ARG A 202 14.33 14.03 -9.94
N ASN A 203 14.01 13.27 -10.99
CA ASN A 203 12.97 13.64 -11.95
C ASN A 203 11.57 13.63 -11.32
N ALA A 204 11.29 12.64 -10.47
CA ALA A 204 9.99 12.49 -9.80
C ALA A 204 9.69 13.65 -8.85
N LEU A 205 10.70 14.19 -8.17
CA LEU A 205 10.57 15.34 -7.28
C LEU A 205 10.48 16.69 -8.03
N GLN A 206 10.98 16.77 -9.25
CA GLN A 206 10.90 17.97 -10.11
C GLN A 206 9.58 18.09 -10.87
N SER A 207 8.87 16.97 -11.05
CA SER A 207 7.60 16.90 -11.77
C SER A 207 6.44 17.39 -10.87
N LYS A 208 6.35 18.70 -10.66
CA LYS A 208 5.20 19.39 -10.06
C LYS A 208 4.11 19.67 -11.08
#